data_AF-A0A848GLW5-F1
#
_entry.id   AF-A0A848GLW5-F1
#
_cell.length_a   1.000
_cell.length_b   1.000
_cell.length_c   1.000
_cell.angle_alpha   90.00
_cell.angle_beta   90.00
_cell.angle_gamma   90.00
#
_symmetry.space_group_name_H-M   'P 1'
#
loop_
_entity.id
_entity.type
_entity.pdbx_description
1 polymer ?
#
loop_
_entity_poly.entity_id
_entity_poly.type
_entity_poly.pdbx_seq_one_letter_code
_entity_poly.pdbx_strand_id
1 'polypeptide(L)'
;MDSVKMAEFLFARIQQTIAKRQYIKEVEISYSVGESYGNSYLYLTYQLEANEKFLELPLLDQETMFEGNSHYVYSISTNTHSNYWEEITRVVAFRNIYESITAYAILQLEGNLLPNTPIRVESINLWPNANYAEKYMHQLLSMQYFRPNIREMNEGIGQWKSLHQLALKSKKKLLGEKCLVSDLEISENYGFSVSNIRWFVIFHQTPIKVKGVEIISEIQISVPALLQALKMNNSQHGYGLNFPGLINNLYDDYLPKEKAIILQGKRASFLQDFIIQSGDLVILNSKRIVQATVIDIDTDYRIWVTYTILKNNMQPSDRTRTVDISEISSVLKSVDFQEYLRNNSIYHLMLLKRWMEKRVIAIDRPAFNIDLRE
;
A
#
# COMPACT_ATOMS: atom_id res chain seq x y z
N MET A 1 18.85 -9.60 -39.00
CA MET A 1 18.84 -8.40 -39.87
C MET A 1 18.77 -7.11 -39.06
N ASP A 2 17.98 -7.05 -37.98
CA ASP A 2 17.80 -5.80 -37.23
C ASP A 2 19.03 -5.32 -36.46
N SER A 3 19.87 -6.23 -35.95
CA SER A 3 21.16 -5.89 -35.35
C SER A 3 22.10 -5.17 -36.33
N VAL A 4 22.13 -5.63 -37.58
CA VAL A 4 22.97 -5.06 -38.64
C VAL A 4 22.49 -3.65 -38.97
N LYS A 5 21.18 -3.45 -39.20
CA LYS A 5 20.61 -2.14 -39.52
C LYS A 5 20.76 -1.13 -38.38
N MET A 6 20.59 -1.57 -37.14
CA MET A 6 20.77 -0.72 -35.95
C MET A 6 22.24 -0.31 -35.78
N ALA A 7 23.18 -1.24 -36.04
CA ALA A 7 24.60 -0.94 -36.06
C ALA A 7 24.98 -0.01 -37.22
N GLU A 8 24.47 -0.24 -38.43
CA GLU A 8 24.67 0.63 -39.60
C GLU A 8 24.23 2.08 -39.31
N PHE A 9 23.03 2.24 -38.72
CA PHE A 9 22.54 3.54 -38.27
C PHE A 9 23.53 4.21 -37.32
N LEU A 10 23.91 3.52 -36.24
CA LEU A 10 24.74 4.13 -35.19
C LEU A 10 26.16 4.41 -35.70
N PHE A 11 26.73 3.51 -36.51
CA PHE A 11 28.10 3.65 -37.02
C PHE A 11 28.22 4.77 -38.04
N ALA A 12 27.23 4.94 -38.92
CA ALA A 12 27.20 6.08 -39.85
C ALA A 12 27.20 7.40 -39.07
N ARG A 13 26.42 7.49 -37.99
CA ARG A 13 26.38 8.68 -37.12
C ARG A 13 27.69 8.93 -36.40
N ILE A 14 28.31 7.90 -35.84
CA ILE A 14 29.61 8.02 -35.16
C ILE A 14 30.67 8.52 -36.14
N GLN A 15 30.74 7.96 -37.35
CA GLN A 15 31.72 8.38 -38.36
C GLN A 15 31.54 9.85 -38.76
N GLN A 16 30.31 10.30 -39.01
CA GLN A 16 30.01 11.71 -39.26
C GLN A 16 30.43 12.60 -38.07
N THR A 17 30.11 12.18 -36.85
CA THR A 17 30.46 12.90 -35.61
C THR A 17 31.98 13.05 -35.47
N ILE A 18 32.73 11.98 -35.70
CA ILE A 18 34.21 11.97 -35.64
C ILE A 18 34.80 12.90 -36.70
N ALA A 19 34.30 12.83 -37.94
CA ALA A 19 34.76 13.68 -39.04
C ALA A 19 34.55 15.17 -38.75
N LYS A 20 33.54 15.51 -37.93
CA LYS A 20 33.16 16.88 -37.56
C LYS A 20 33.43 17.21 -36.07
N ARG A 21 34.30 16.45 -35.40
CA ARG A 21 34.54 16.51 -33.94
C ARG A 21 34.79 17.92 -33.37
N GLN A 22 35.36 18.81 -34.16
CA GLN A 22 35.65 20.20 -33.76
C GLN A 22 34.41 21.07 -33.50
N TYR A 23 33.24 20.60 -33.94
CA TYR A 23 31.94 21.28 -33.79
C TYR A 23 31.07 20.64 -32.70
N ILE A 24 31.52 19.54 -32.10
CA ILE A 24 30.74 18.76 -31.14
C ILE A 24 31.02 19.25 -29.73
N LYS A 25 29.97 19.53 -28.99
CA LYS A 25 30.00 19.84 -27.54
C LYS A 25 29.69 18.60 -26.72
N GLU A 26 28.64 17.86 -27.06
CA GLU A 26 28.17 16.67 -26.33
C GLU A 26 27.54 15.65 -27.30
N VAL A 27 27.64 14.36 -26.95
CA VAL A 27 26.95 13.26 -27.65
C VAL A 27 26.04 12.52 -26.67
N GLU A 28 24.79 12.30 -27.06
CA GLU A 28 23.83 11.50 -26.30
C GLU A 28 23.29 10.34 -27.13
N ILE A 29 23.35 9.13 -26.56
CA ILE A 29 22.74 7.92 -27.10
C ILE A 29 21.69 7.42 -26.11
N SER A 30 20.42 7.40 -26.51
CA SER A 30 19.30 7.05 -25.64
C SER A 30 18.32 6.11 -26.33
N TYR A 31 17.32 5.64 -25.60
CA TYR A 31 16.25 4.83 -26.18
C TYR A 31 14.89 5.20 -25.61
N SER A 32 13.82 4.95 -26.38
CA SER A 32 12.47 5.15 -25.89
C SER A 32 11.50 4.11 -26.44
N VAL A 33 10.43 3.86 -25.70
CA VAL A 33 9.34 2.98 -26.11
C VAL A 33 8.26 3.83 -26.76
N GLY A 34 7.75 3.40 -27.91
CA GLY A 34 6.57 4.01 -28.52
C GLY A 34 5.58 2.98 -29.03
N GLU A 35 4.32 3.37 -29.03
CA GLU A 35 3.21 2.59 -29.56
C GLU A 35 2.45 3.44 -30.58
N SER A 36 2.13 2.86 -31.73
CA SER A 36 1.35 3.53 -32.77
C SER A 36 0.46 2.56 -33.51
N TYR A 37 -0.84 2.85 -33.49
CA TYR A 37 -1.88 2.03 -34.13
C TYR A 37 -1.74 0.54 -33.79
N GLY A 38 -1.49 0.22 -32.51
CA GLY A 38 -1.32 -1.15 -32.01
C GLY A 38 -0.03 -1.89 -32.43
N ASN A 39 0.94 -1.16 -32.99
CA ASN A 39 2.29 -1.65 -33.16
C ASN A 39 3.20 -1.07 -32.08
N SER A 40 4.14 -1.88 -31.59
CA SER A 40 5.09 -1.52 -30.54
C SER A 40 6.49 -1.41 -31.11
N TYR A 41 7.21 -0.35 -30.76
CA TYR A 41 8.55 -0.05 -31.28
C TYR A 41 9.47 0.49 -30.18
N LEU A 42 10.77 0.31 -30.41
CA LEU A 42 11.83 0.97 -29.66
C LEU A 42 12.56 1.93 -30.59
N TYR A 43 12.72 3.18 -30.15
CA TYR A 43 13.56 4.15 -30.82
C TYR A 43 14.94 4.09 -30.20
N LEU A 44 15.96 3.86 -31.03
CA LEU A 44 17.34 4.18 -30.69
C LEU A 44 17.60 5.61 -31.16
N THR A 45 17.99 6.48 -30.24
CA THR A 45 18.19 7.91 -30.48
C THR A 45 19.67 8.25 -30.43
N TYR A 46 20.14 9.04 -31.40
CA TYR A 46 21.48 9.62 -31.39
C TYR A 46 21.36 11.14 -31.54
N GLN A 47 21.77 11.87 -30.51
CA GLN A 47 21.70 13.32 -30.43
C GLN A 47 23.08 13.94 -30.24
N LEU A 48 23.25 15.12 -30.81
CA LEU A 48 24.47 15.91 -30.76
C LEU A 48 24.13 17.30 -30.23
N GLU A 49 24.90 17.77 -29.25
CA GLU A 49 24.92 19.19 -28.92
C GLU A 49 26.12 19.83 -29.62
N ALA A 50 25.88 20.93 -30.33
CA ALA A 50 26.90 21.66 -31.04
C ALA A 50 27.61 22.68 -30.13
N ASN A 51 28.86 22.99 -30.41
CA ASN A 51 29.62 24.02 -29.69
C ASN A 51 29.52 25.41 -30.37
N GLU A 52 30.13 26.43 -29.76
CA GLU A 52 30.10 27.82 -30.27
C GLU A 52 30.66 27.93 -31.70
N LYS A 53 31.70 27.16 -32.04
CA LYS A 53 32.29 27.17 -33.40
C LYS A 53 31.33 26.69 -34.48
N PHE A 54 30.38 25.83 -34.12
CA PHE A 54 29.33 25.40 -35.04
C PHE A 54 28.31 26.51 -35.27
N LEU A 55 27.93 27.23 -34.21
CA LEU A 55 26.96 28.31 -34.27
C LEU A 55 27.47 29.52 -35.07
N GLU A 56 28.80 29.66 -35.18
CA GLU A 56 29.47 30.66 -36.02
C GLU A 56 29.45 30.32 -37.52
N LEU A 57 29.07 29.09 -37.91
CA LEU A 57 28.99 28.70 -39.32
C LEU A 57 27.79 29.36 -40.03
N PRO A 58 27.86 29.57 -41.36
CA PRO A 58 26.69 29.93 -42.16
C PRO A 58 25.51 28.96 -41.94
N LEU A 59 24.28 29.49 -41.93
CA LEU A 59 23.07 28.69 -41.66
C LEU A 59 22.96 27.45 -42.55
N LEU A 60 23.31 27.58 -43.84
CA LEU A 60 23.29 26.48 -44.80
C LEU A 60 24.25 25.34 -44.40
N ASP A 61 25.42 25.69 -43.85
CA ASP A 61 26.38 24.69 -43.37
C ASP A 61 25.88 24.04 -42.08
N GLN A 62 25.17 24.78 -41.22
CA GLN A 62 24.55 24.21 -40.02
C GLN A 62 23.47 23.17 -40.39
N GLU A 63 22.63 23.45 -41.39
CA GLU A 63 21.53 22.57 -41.80
C GLU A 63 21.99 21.30 -42.55
N THR A 64 23.13 21.36 -43.25
CA THR A 64 23.61 20.28 -44.11
C THR A 64 24.77 19.46 -43.52
N MET A 65 25.40 19.91 -42.42
CA MET A 65 26.60 19.24 -41.89
C MET A 65 26.32 17.88 -41.24
N PHE A 66 25.13 17.68 -40.66
CA PHE A 66 24.74 16.44 -39.97
C PHE A 66 23.48 15.82 -40.59
N GLU A 67 23.62 15.23 -41.78
CA GLU A 67 22.48 14.65 -42.52
C GLU A 67 22.04 13.28 -41.98
N GLY A 68 20.72 13.06 -41.92
CA GLY A 68 20.09 11.76 -41.66
C GLY A 68 19.01 11.80 -40.57
N ASN A 69 18.40 10.65 -40.28
CA ASN A 69 17.43 10.51 -39.18
C ASN A 69 18.14 10.51 -37.82
N SER A 70 17.58 11.18 -36.82
CA SER A 70 18.09 11.14 -35.43
C SER A 70 17.71 9.86 -34.68
N HIS A 71 16.85 9.04 -35.28
CA HIS A 71 16.29 7.85 -34.66
C HIS A 71 16.32 6.65 -35.61
N TYR A 72 16.59 5.47 -35.05
CA TYR A 72 16.34 4.18 -35.68
C TYR A 72 15.15 3.50 -35.00
N VAL A 73 14.24 2.96 -35.80
CA VAL A 73 13.02 2.30 -35.30
C VAL A 73 13.23 0.79 -35.30
N TYR A 74 13.30 0.21 -34.11
CA TYR A 74 13.30 -1.24 -33.89
C TYR A 74 11.88 -1.71 -33.63
N SER A 75 11.33 -2.53 -34.54
CA SER A 75 9.98 -3.08 -34.38
C SER A 75 9.96 -4.20 -33.34
N ILE A 76 9.09 -4.09 -32.33
CA ILE A 76 8.84 -5.15 -31.35
C ILE A 76 7.72 -6.05 -31.86
N SER A 77 6.54 -5.49 -32.11
CA SER A 77 5.37 -6.21 -32.62
C SER A 77 4.54 -5.34 -33.55
N THR A 78 3.72 -6.01 -34.35
CA THR A 78 2.77 -5.36 -35.26
C THR A 78 1.36 -5.86 -35.02
N ASN A 79 0.36 -5.06 -35.40
CA ASN A 79 -1.07 -5.38 -35.27
C ASN A 79 -1.47 -6.73 -35.91
N THR A 80 -0.71 -7.22 -36.88
CA THR A 80 -0.98 -8.48 -37.58
C THR A 80 -0.37 -9.70 -36.90
N HIS A 81 0.58 -9.50 -35.97
CA HIS A 81 1.37 -10.55 -35.31
C HIS A 81 1.57 -10.20 -33.81
N SER A 82 0.49 -10.16 -33.04
CA SER A 82 0.57 -9.99 -31.58
C SER A 82 0.87 -11.33 -30.89
N ASN A 83 2.12 -11.75 -30.96
CA ASN A 83 2.61 -12.86 -30.15
C ASN A 83 3.47 -12.31 -29.01
N TYR A 84 2.98 -12.40 -27.78
CA TYR A 84 3.71 -11.98 -26.57
C TYR A 84 5.09 -12.63 -26.45
N TRP A 85 5.28 -13.82 -27.04
CA TRP A 85 6.59 -14.46 -27.10
C TRP A 85 7.59 -13.72 -27.95
N GLU A 86 7.13 -13.30 -29.12
CA GLU A 86 7.92 -12.50 -30.03
C GLU A 86 8.26 -11.18 -29.35
N GLU A 87 7.31 -10.54 -28.68
CA GLU A 87 7.56 -9.29 -27.94
C GLU A 87 8.65 -9.45 -26.87
N ILE A 88 8.57 -10.47 -26.01
CA ILE A 88 9.58 -10.74 -24.97
C ILE A 88 10.95 -10.96 -25.60
N THR A 89 11.04 -11.85 -26.60
CA THR A 89 12.33 -12.15 -27.25
C THR A 89 12.92 -10.95 -27.98
N ARG A 90 12.07 -10.11 -28.59
CA ARG A 90 12.47 -8.88 -29.30
C ARG A 90 12.99 -7.82 -28.34
N VAL A 91 12.38 -7.68 -27.16
CA VAL A 91 12.87 -6.78 -26.10
C VAL A 91 14.24 -7.23 -25.57
N VAL A 92 14.41 -8.53 -25.29
CA VAL A 92 15.70 -9.09 -24.84
C VAL A 92 16.77 -8.95 -25.94
N ALA A 93 16.41 -9.22 -27.19
CA ALA A 93 17.31 -9.04 -28.33
C ALA A 93 17.75 -7.58 -28.47
N PHE A 94 16.81 -6.63 -28.37
CA PHE A 94 17.13 -5.20 -28.40
C PHE A 94 18.12 -4.83 -27.30
N ARG A 95 17.91 -5.30 -26.06
CA ARG A 95 18.84 -5.02 -24.95
C ARG A 95 20.26 -5.46 -25.29
N ASN A 96 20.44 -6.71 -25.68
CA ASN A 96 21.77 -7.26 -26.00
C ASN A 96 22.44 -6.52 -27.17
N ILE A 97 21.65 -6.18 -28.21
CA ILE A 97 22.15 -5.39 -29.34
C ILE A 97 22.56 -4.00 -28.87
N TYR A 98 21.70 -3.31 -28.11
CA TYR A 98 21.92 -1.97 -27.60
C TYR A 98 23.19 -1.90 -26.74
N GLU A 99 23.35 -2.80 -25.76
CA GLU A 99 24.54 -2.87 -24.91
C GLU A 99 25.80 -3.07 -25.75
N SER A 100 25.76 -3.98 -26.74
CA SER A 100 26.90 -4.28 -27.59
C SER A 100 27.31 -3.09 -28.47
N ILE A 101 26.34 -2.47 -29.15
CA ILE A 101 26.64 -1.37 -30.09
C ILE A 101 26.99 -0.08 -29.35
N THR A 102 26.41 0.18 -28.18
CA THR A 102 26.71 1.38 -27.39
C THR A 102 28.06 1.28 -26.70
N ALA A 103 28.47 0.10 -26.23
CA ALA A 103 29.83 -0.12 -25.75
C ALA A 103 30.87 0.17 -26.84
N TYR A 104 30.64 -0.31 -28.06
CA TYR A 104 31.49 0.03 -29.20
C TYR A 104 31.44 1.53 -29.53
N ALA A 105 30.26 2.16 -29.49
CA ALA A 105 30.10 3.59 -29.75
C ALA A 105 30.91 4.44 -28.77
N ILE A 106 30.85 4.13 -27.47
CA ILE A 106 31.63 4.80 -26.43
C ILE A 106 33.12 4.72 -26.77
N LEU A 107 33.63 3.52 -27.05
CA LEU A 107 35.05 3.32 -27.40
C LEU A 107 35.49 4.14 -28.62
N GLN A 108 34.67 4.18 -29.67
CA GLN A 108 34.99 4.96 -30.87
C GLN A 108 34.95 6.46 -30.62
N LEU A 109 33.97 6.95 -29.86
CA LEU A 109 33.82 8.37 -29.57
C LEU A 109 34.91 8.86 -28.61
N GLU A 110 35.18 8.13 -27.53
CA GLU A 110 36.26 8.46 -26.57
C GLU A 110 37.63 8.51 -27.23
N GLY A 111 37.91 7.59 -28.16
CA GLY A 111 39.20 7.54 -28.86
C GLY A 111 39.41 8.65 -29.90
N ASN A 112 38.33 9.29 -30.37
CA ASN A 112 38.41 10.18 -31.54
C ASN A 112 37.89 11.61 -31.32
N LEU A 113 37.03 11.85 -30.33
CA LEU A 113 36.54 13.18 -29.99
C LEU A 113 37.60 14.01 -29.26
N LEU A 114 37.32 15.31 -29.09
CA LEU A 114 38.21 16.19 -28.35
C LEU A 114 38.23 15.81 -26.86
N PRO A 115 39.35 16.05 -26.14
CA PRO A 115 39.42 15.81 -24.72
C PRO A 115 38.28 16.52 -23.98
N ASN A 116 37.64 15.83 -23.04
CA ASN A 116 36.53 16.32 -22.22
C ASN A 116 35.19 16.54 -22.96
N THR A 117 35.01 16.07 -24.20
CA THR A 117 33.68 16.02 -24.82
C THR A 117 32.81 15.00 -24.06
N PRO A 118 31.70 15.40 -23.42
CA PRO A 118 30.84 14.46 -22.70
C PRO A 118 30.15 13.50 -23.67
N ILE A 119 30.13 12.22 -23.30
CA ILE A 119 29.41 11.15 -23.99
C ILE A 119 28.43 10.56 -22.98
N ARG A 120 27.13 10.77 -23.21
CA ARG A 120 26.07 10.24 -22.36
C ARG A 120 25.39 9.08 -23.06
N VAL A 121 25.43 7.91 -22.43
CA VAL A 121 24.69 6.74 -22.91
C VAL A 121 23.68 6.34 -21.85
N GLU A 122 22.41 6.29 -22.23
CA GLU A 122 21.34 5.85 -21.35
C GLU A 122 21.53 4.37 -21.00
N SER A 123 21.66 4.08 -19.70
CA SER A 123 21.82 2.71 -19.26
C SER A 123 20.52 1.92 -19.47
N ILE A 124 20.64 0.76 -20.12
CA ILE A 124 19.52 -0.17 -20.30
C ILE A 124 19.39 -1.17 -19.13
N ASN A 125 20.37 -1.23 -18.24
CA ASN A 125 20.41 -2.20 -17.13
C ASN A 125 19.26 -2.04 -16.14
N LEU A 126 18.73 -0.82 -16.00
CA LEU A 126 17.60 -0.52 -15.11
C LEU A 126 16.28 -0.38 -15.87
N TRP A 127 16.22 -0.83 -17.13
CA TRP A 127 14.99 -0.78 -17.91
C TRP A 127 14.03 -1.89 -17.48
N PRO A 128 12.89 -1.58 -16.84
CA PRO A 128 12.00 -2.60 -16.33
C PRO A 128 11.48 -3.54 -17.42
N ASN A 129 11.20 -3.06 -18.64
CA ASN A 129 10.65 -3.93 -19.68
C ASN A 129 11.64 -5.05 -20.04
N ALA A 130 12.93 -4.75 -20.17
CA ALA A 130 13.92 -5.77 -20.48
C ALA A 130 14.20 -6.70 -19.29
N ASN A 131 14.34 -6.16 -18.08
CA ASN A 131 14.59 -6.97 -16.90
C ASN A 131 13.47 -7.98 -16.64
N TYR A 132 12.21 -7.54 -16.72
CA TYR A 132 11.08 -8.47 -16.59
C TYR A 132 11.01 -9.44 -17.77
N ALA A 133 11.29 -9.01 -19.01
CA ALA A 133 11.33 -9.91 -20.17
C ALA A 133 12.36 -11.04 -19.99
N GLU A 134 13.56 -10.73 -19.49
CA GLU A 134 14.59 -11.74 -19.18
C GLU A 134 14.15 -12.72 -18.11
N LYS A 135 13.55 -12.24 -17.01
CA LYS A 135 13.02 -13.12 -15.95
C LYS A 135 12.08 -14.18 -16.54
N TYR A 136 11.12 -13.76 -17.36
CA TYR A 136 10.17 -14.69 -17.97
C TYR A 136 10.81 -15.58 -19.03
N MET A 137 11.80 -15.07 -19.79
CA MET A 137 12.56 -15.88 -20.73
C MET A 137 13.35 -17.00 -20.04
N HIS A 138 13.99 -16.73 -18.90
CA HIS A 138 14.70 -17.73 -18.11
C HIS A 138 13.76 -18.81 -17.54
N GLN A 139 12.58 -18.42 -17.05
CA GLN A 139 11.60 -19.36 -16.50
C GLN A 139 11.12 -20.39 -17.54
N LEU A 140 11.01 -19.99 -18.80
CA LEU A 140 10.64 -20.89 -19.89
C LEU A 140 11.70 -21.94 -20.20
N LEU A 141 12.96 -21.51 -20.28
CA LEU A 141 14.06 -22.42 -20.55
C LEU A 141 14.17 -23.48 -19.44
N SER A 142 13.68 -23.17 -18.24
CA SER A 142 13.69 -24.08 -17.09
C SER A 142 12.44 -24.97 -16.95
N MET A 143 11.32 -24.66 -17.62
CA MET A 143 10.04 -25.36 -17.40
C MET A 143 9.30 -25.67 -18.71
N GLN A 144 9.10 -26.97 -18.98
CA GLN A 144 8.59 -27.49 -20.26
C GLN A 144 7.15 -27.06 -20.65
N TYR A 145 6.40 -26.40 -19.76
CA TYR A 145 5.02 -25.95 -20.00
C TYR A 145 4.67 -24.60 -19.36
N PHE A 146 5.66 -23.75 -19.13
CA PHE A 146 5.42 -22.45 -18.51
C PHE A 146 4.72 -21.47 -19.47
N ARG A 147 3.63 -20.85 -19.00
CA ARG A 147 3.01 -19.69 -19.67
C ARG A 147 3.25 -18.45 -18.80
N PRO A 148 3.84 -17.38 -19.34
CA PRO A 148 4.21 -16.21 -18.60
C PRO A 148 2.95 -15.44 -18.26
N ASN A 149 2.86 -14.94 -17.05
CA ASN A 149 1.77 -14.07 -16.64
C ASN A 149 2.05 -12.65 -17.17
N ILE A 150 1.69 -12.41 -18.44
CA ILE A 150 1.92 -11.11 -19.12
C ILE A 150 1.26 -9.96 -18.38
N ARG A 151 0.10 -10.21 -17.76
CA ARG A 151 -0.57 -9.19 -16.95
C ARG A 151 0.28 -8.78 -15.75
N GLU A 152 0.80 -9.75 -15.01
CA GLU A 152 1.70 -9.50 -13.87
C GLU A 152 3.02 -8.83 -14.30
N MET A 153 3.55 -9.19 -15.47
CA MET A 153 4.69 -8.50 -16.08
C MET A 153 4.39 -7.01 -16.29
N ASN A 154 3.29 -6.69 -16.97
CA ASN A 154 2.91 -5.31 -17.28
C ASN A 154 2.59 -4.51 -16.01
N GLU A 155 1.93 -5.12 -15.03
CA GLU A 155 1.68 -4.52 -13.72
C GLU A 155 3.00 -4.21 -12.99
N GLY A 156 3.94 -5.16 -12.98
CA GLY A 156 5.27 -4.99 -12.39
C GLY A 156 6.09 -3.88 -13.06
N ILE A 157 6.07 -3.82 -14.39
CA ILE A 157 6.71 -2.75 -15.18
C ILE A 157 6.10 -1.39 -14.86
N GLY A 158 4.77 -1.28 -14.92
CA GLY A 158 4.04 -0.03 -14.71
C GLY A 158 4.21 0.55 -13.30
N GLN A 159 4.45 -0.30 -12.31
CA GLN A 159 4.65 0.11 -10.92
C GLN A 159 6.12 0.38 -10.55
N TRP A 160 7.08 -0.16 -11.32
CA TRP A 160 8.50 -0.18 -10.94
C TRP A 160 9.04 1.20 -10.56
N LYS A 161 8.89 2.19 -11.46
CA LYS A 161 9.42 3.55 -11.26
C LYS A 161 8.81 4.21 -10.03
N SER A 162 7.49 4.11 -9.89
CA SER A 162 6.74 4.72 -8.79
C SER A 162 7.12 4.10 -7.44
N LEU A 163 7.29 2.78 -7.37
CA LEU A 163 7.71 2.09 -6.14
C LEU A 163 9.15 2.45 -5.75
N HIS A 164 10.09 2.48 -6.68
CA HIS A 164 11.46 2.89 -6.39
C HIS A 164 11.55 4.36 -5.94
N GLN A 165 10.81 5.26 -6.60
CA GLN A 165 10.73 6.65 -6.17
C GLN A 165 10.11 6.78 -4.77
N LEU A 166 9.05 6.04 -4.48
CA LEU A 166 8.43 6.02 -3.16
C LEU A 166 9.37 5.48 -2.09
N ALA A 167 10.11 4.40 -2.38
CA ALA A 167 11.11 3.84 -1.47
C ALA A 167 12.22 4.84 -1.13
N LEU A 168 12.73 5.58 -2.13
CA LEU A 168 13.72 6.63 -1.92
C LEU A 168 13.19 7.74 -0.99
N LYS A 169 11.94 8.20 -1.20
CA LYS A 169 11.28 9.18 -0.33
C LYS A 169 11.03 8.64 1.08
N SER A 170 10.77 7.34 1.21
CA SER A 170 10.45 6.67 2.46
C SER A 170 11.66 6.42 3.36
N LYS A 171 12.88 6.47 2.81
CA LYS A 171 14.13 6.10 3.51
C LYS A 171 14.27 6.75 4.89
N LYS A 172 13.99 8.05 5.01
CA LYS A 172 14.08 8.77 6.30
C LYS A 172 12.96 8.38 7.27
N LYS A 173 11.73 8.22 6.77
CA LYS A 173 10.56 7.87 7.59
C LYS A 173 10.66 6.46 8.18
N LEU A 174 11.35 5.56 7.49
CA LEU A 174 11.54 4.17 7.91
C LEU A 174 12.81 3.94 8.74
N LEU A 175 13.53 4.99 9.12
CA LEU A 175 14.67 4.86 10.03
C LEU A 175 14.19 4.41 11.40
N GLY A 176 14.60 3.20 11.81
CA GLY A 176 14.22 2.61 13.10
C GLY A 176 12.85 1.95 13.15
N GLU A 177 12.09 1.95 12.04
CA GLU A 177 10.83 1.21 11.93
C GLU A 177 11.10 -0.30 12.00
N LYS A 178 10.36 -0.99 12.87
CA LYS A 178 10.48 -2.44 13.10
C LYS A 178 9.24 -3.20 12.63
N CYS A 179 8.09 -2.54 12.54
CA CYS A 179 6.83 -3.17 12.16
C CYS A 179 6.61 -3.01 10.65
N LEU A 180 7.17 -3.96 9.90
CA LEU A 180 7.05 -4.04 8.45
C LEU A 180 6.36 -5.34 8.06
N VAL A 181 5.41 -5.26 7.14
CA VAL A 181 4.74 -6.42 6.52
C VAL A 181 5.11 -6.46 5.04
N SER A 182 5.32 -7.64 4.48
CA SER A 182 5.59 -7.76 3.04
C SER A 182 4.29 -7.81 2.21
N ASP A 183 4.34 -7.31 0.98
CA ASP A 183 3.25 -7.47 0.01
C ASP A 183 2.97 -8.95 -0.31
N LEU A 184 4.01 -9.78 -0.35
CA LEU A 184 3.89 -11.23 -0.52
C LEU A 184 3.11 -11.88 0.63
N GLU A 185 3.45 -11.54 1.87
CA GLU A 185 2.75 -12.06 3.04
C GLU A 185 1.29 -11.62 3.08
N ILE A 186 0.99 -10.36 2.73
CA ILE A 186 -0.41 -9.91 2.61
C ILE A 186 -1.14 -10.72 1.53
N SER A 187 -0.46 -11.03 0.42
CA SER A 187 -1.02 -11.82 -0.65
C SER A 187 -1.29 -13.26 -0.22
N GLU A 188 -0.32 -13.91 0.42
CA GLU A 188 -0.38 -15.31 0.83
C GLU A 188 -1.40 -15.54 1.96
N ASN A 189 -1.38 -14.68 2.99
CA ASN A 189 -2.21 -14.88 4.18
C ASN A 189 -3.64 -14.36 4.01
N TYR A 190 -3.86 -13.37 3.13
CA TYR A 190 -5.16 -12.69 3.01
C TYR A 190 -5.75 -12.71 1.60
N GLY A 191 -5.07 -13.31 0.61
CA GLY A 191 -5.59 -13.53 -0.73
C GLY A 191 -5.67 -12.28 -1.61
N PHE A 192 -4.99 -11.19 -1.24
CA PHE A 192 -4.96 -9.97 -2.06
C PHE A 192 -3.90 -10.07 -3.17
N SER A 193 -4.19 -9.53 -4.35
CA SER A 193 -3.17 -9.45 -5.41
C SER A 193 -2.03 -8.52 -5.01
N VAL A 194 -0.79 -8.98 -5.18
CA VAL A 194 0.44 -8.19 -5.00
C VAL A 194 0.37 -6.87 -5.76
N SER A 195 -0.08 -6.89 -7.01
CA SER A 195 -0.24 -5.70 -7.84
C SER A 195 -1.24 -4.71 -7.24
N ASN A 196 -2.35 -5.18 -6.67
CA ASN A 196 -3.34 -4.30 -6.03
C ASN A 196 -2.80 -3.69 -4.74
N ILE A 197 -2.08 -4.46 -3.93
CA ILE A 197 -1.41 -3.96 -2.72
C ILE A 197 -0.39 -2.87 -3.10
N ARG A 198 0.43 -3.14 -4.11
CA ARG A 198 1.42 -2.18 -4.63
C ARG A 198 0.77 -0.90 -5.16
N TRP A 199 -0.32 -0.99 -5.93
CA TRP A 199 -1.07 0.19 -6.36
C TRP A 199 -1.63 0.99 -5.19
N PHE A 200 -2.16 0.32 -4.18
CA PHE A 200 -2.69 0.96 -2.99
C PHE A 200 -1.61 1.76 -2.25
N VAL A 201 -0.44 1.18 -2.00
CA VAL A 201 0.66 1.89 -1.32
C VAL A 201 1.22 3.04 -2.15
N ILE A 202 1.25 2.92 -3.49
CA ILE A 202 1.64 4.02 -4.39
C ILE A 202 0.64 5.16 -4.28
N PHE A 203 -0.67 4.86 -4.36
CA PHE A 203 -1.72 5.87 -4.32
C PHE A 203 -1.72 6.63 -2.99
N HIS A 204 -1.63 5.93 -1.87
CA HIS A 204 -1.61 6.54 -0.54
C HIS A 204 -0.23 7.04 -0.10
N GLN A 205 0.79 6.92 -0.95
CA GLN A 205 2.19 7.27 -0.62
C GLN A 205 2.65 6.63 0.70
N THR A 206 2.22 5.38 0.95
CA THR A 206 2.55 4.64 2.16
C THR A 206 4.06 4.35 2.18
N PRO A 207 4.77 4.60 3.29
CA PRO A 207 6.20 4.33 3.37
C PRO A 207 6.55 2.85 3.14
N ILE A 208 7.46 2.60 2.20
CA ILE A 208 7.92 1.26 1.84
C ILE A 208 9.44 1.14 1.74
N LYS A 209 9.95 -0.09 1.84
CA LYS A 209 11.25 -0.52 1.30
C LYS A 209 10.99 -1.41 0.10
N VAL A 210 11.84 -1.32 -0.92
CA VAL A 210 11.78 -2.18 -2.10
C VAL A 210 12.99 -3.10 -2.07
N LYS A 211 12.77 -4.40 -2.33
CA LYS A 211 13.85 -5.37 -2.50
C LYS A 211 13.94 -5.82 -3.94
N GLY A 212 15.15 -5.72 -4.48
CA GLY A 212 15.44 -5.92 -5.89
C GLY A 212 15.49 -4.59 -6.63
N VAL A 213 16.57 -4.38 -7.38
CA VAL A 213 16.83 -3.14 -8.11
C VAL A 213 16.30 -3.26 -9.54
N GLU A 214 16.69 -4.31 -10.25
CA GLU A 214 16.28 -4.54 -11.63
C GLU A 214 14.82 -4.99 -11.74
N ILE A 215 14.39 -5.83 -10.80
CA ILE A 215 13.03 -6.37 -10.68
C ILE A 215 12.62 -6.31 -9.21
N ILE A 216 11.38 -5.91 -8.95
CA ILE A 216 10.85 -5.85 -7.60
C ILE A 216 10.39 -7.25 -7.19
N SER A 217 11.17 -7.87 -6.30
CA SER A 217 10.87 -9.19 -5.73
C SER A 217 9.80 -9.11 -4.64
N GLU A 218 9.91 -8.13 -3.75
CA GLU A 218 8.97 -7.85 -2.65
C GLU A 218 9.06 -6.36 -2.31
N ILE A 219 8.00 -5.85 -1.67
CA ILE A 219 8.05 -4.59 -0.94
C ILE A 219 7.74 -4.84 0.53
N GLN A 220 8.43 -4.12 1.40
CA GLN A 220 8.15 -4.10 2.84
C GLN A 220 7.43 -2.81 3.18
N ILE A 221 6.27 -2.90 3.79
CA ILE A 221 5.35 -1.79 4.02
C ILE A 221 5.29 -1.50 5.52
N SER A 222 5.38 -0.23 5.93
CA SER A 222 5.15 0.18 7.32
C SER A 222 3.73 -0.14 7.74
N VAL A 223 3.58 -1.03 8.74
CA VAL A 223 2.27 -1.45 9.25
C VAL A 223 1.49 -0.27 9.83
N PRO A 224 2.06 0.60 10.69
CA PRO A 224 1.33 1.76 11.21
C PRO A 224 0.82 2.68 10.10
N ALA A 225 1.64 2.97 9.09
CA ALA A 225 1.25 3.84 7.98
C ALA A 225 0.25 3.17 7.02
N LEU A 226 0.35 1.85 6.83
CA LEU A 226 -0.61 1.07 6.06
C LEU A 226 -1.98 1.08 6.73
N LEU A 227 -2.04 0.89 8.05
CA LEU A 227 -3.28 0.99 8.82
C LEU A 227 -3.92 2.37 8.69
N GLN A 228 -3.14 3.45 8.79
CA GLN A 228 -3.64 4.80 8.57
C GLN A 228 -4.24 4.96 7.17
N ALA A 229 -3.54 4.49 6.13
CA ALA A 229 -4.03 4.54 4.75
C ALA A 229 -5.33 3.74 4.56
N LEU A 230 -5.41 2.53 5.14
CA LEU A 230 -6.60 1.67 5.07
C LEU A 230 -7.82 2.31 5.76
N LYS A 231 -7.62 2.96 6.92
CA LYS A 231 -8.69 3.70 7.61
C LYS A 231 -9.17 4.89 6.79
N MET A 232 -8.25 5.63 6.17
CA MET A 232 -8.60 6.75 5.29
C MET A 232 -9.36 6.31 4.03
N ASN A 233 -8.98 5.16 3.42
CA ASN A 233 -9.66 4.68 2.21
C ASN A 233 -11.09 4.20 2.45
N ASN A 234 -11.42 3.80 3.68
CA ASN A 234 -12.80 3.44 4.07
C ASN A 234 -13.70 4.65 4.36
N SER A 235 -13.21 5.89 4.15
CA SER A 235 -14.03 7.11 4.28
C SER A 235 -14.93 7.34 3.04
N GLN A 236 -15.94 8.20 3.15
CA GLN A 236 -16.92 8.52 2.09
C GLN A 236 -16.31 9.03 0.77
N HIS A 237 -15.00 9.29 0.71
CA HIS A 237 -14.29 9.86 -0.44
C HIS A 237 -13.19 8.92 -0.99
N GLY A 238 -13.15 7.67 -0.53
CA GLY A 238 -12.13 6.69 -0.93
C GLY A 238 -12.28 6.17 -2.36
N TYR A 239 -11.15 5.84 -2.99
CA TYR A 239 -11.10 5.17 -4.29
C TYR A 239 -10.96 3.65 -4.11
N GLY A 240 -12.01 2.92 -4.47
CA GLY A 240 -12.00 1.66 -5.26
C GLY A 240 -11.32 0.37 -4.76
N LEU A 241 -10.36 0.37 -3.83
CA LEU A 241 -9.66 -0.85 -3.40
C LEU A 241 -9.99 -1.20 -1.94
N ASN A 242 -10.86 -2.21 -1.76
CA ASN A 242 -11.28 -2.69 -0.46
C ASN A 242 -10.42 -3.89 0.00
N PHE A 243 -9.86 -3.80 1.20
CA PHE A 243 -9.10 -4.85 1.86
C PHE A 243 -9.84 -5.34 3.12
N PRO A 244 -10.96 -6.08 2.95
CA PRO A 244 -11.79 -6.50 4.08
C PRO A 244 -10.97 -7.36 5.06
N GLY A 245 -11.10 -7.05 6.35
CA GLY A 245 -10.43 -7.80 7.42
C GLY A 245 -8.94 -7.46 7.62
N LEU A 246 -8.27 -6.83 6.65
CA LEU A 246 -6.82 -6.55 6.74
C LEU A 246 -6.46 -5.67 7.94
N ILE A 247 -7.29 -4.68 8.28
CA ILE A 247 -7.08 -3.84 9.49
C ILE A 247 -7.03 -4.70 10.75
N ASN A 248 -7.96 -5.65 10.91
CA ASN A 248 -8.02 -6.50 12.09
C ASN A 248 -6.78 -7.41 12.15
N ASN A 249 -6.42 -8.03 11.03
CA ASN A 249 -5.29 -8.94 10.96
C ASN A 249 -3.96 -8.23 11.25
N LEU A 250 -3.76 -7.03 10.72
CA LEU A 250 -2.57 -6.22 11.02
C LEU A 250 -2.49 -5.87 12.52
N TYR A 251 -3.62 -5.56 13.17
CA TYR A 251 -3.64 -5.34 14.61
C TYR A 251 -3.33 -6.62 15.41
N ASP A 252 -3.81 -7.77 14.95
CA ASP A 252 -3.57 -9.06 15.61
C ASP A 252 -2.11 -9.50 15.51
N ASP A 253 -1.54 -9.44 14.31
CA ASP A 253 -0.22 -10.02 14.05
C ASP A 253 0.93 -9.06 14.37
N TYR A 254 0.73 -7.75 14.17
CA TYR A 254 1.82 -6.77 14.23
C TYR A 254 1.70 -5.77 15.38
N LEU A 255 0.48 -5.45 15.81
CA LEU A 255 0.23 -4.42 16.83
C LEU A 255 -0.71 -4.88 17.96
N PRO A 256 -0.51 -6.07 18.58
CA PRO A 256 -1.44 -6.62 19.56
C PRO A 256 -1.54 -5.75 20.83
N LYS A 257 -0.45 -5.07 21.21
CA LYS A 257 -0.45 -4.13 22.33
C LYS A 257 -1.29 -2.88 22.05
N GLU A 258 -1.19 -2.33 20.84
CA GLU A 258 -1.99 -1.18 20.43
C GLU A 258 -3.47 -1.57 20.34
N LYS A 259 -3.78 -2.75 19.78
CA LYS A 259 -5.13 -3.33 19.78
C LYS A 259 -5.70 -3.40 21.20
N ALA A 260 -4.94 -3.91 22.17
CA ALA A 260 -5.37 -4.00 23.56
C ALA A 260 -5.68 -2.62 24.17
N ILE A 261 -4.86 -1.60 23.89
CA ILE A 261 -5.07 -0.23 24.37
C ILE A 261 -6.35 0.37 23.76
N ILE A 262 -6.55 0.22 22.45
CA ILE A 262 -7.74 0.70 21.75
C ILE A 262 -8.99 0.03 22.34
N LEU A 263 -8.97 -1.29 22.52
CA LEU A 263 -10.07 -2.04 23.11
C LEU A 263 -10.38 -1.59 24.52
N GLN A 264 -9.37 -1.36 25.36
CA GLN A 264 -9.56 -0.86 26.71
C GLN A 264 -10.20 0.54 26.71
N GLY A 265 -9.75 1.44 25.83
CA GLY A 265 -10.34 2.77 25.67
C GLY A 265 -11.79 2.73 25.20
N LYS A 266 -12.11 1.89 24.21
CA LYS A 266 -13.50 1.71 23.72
C LYS A 266 -14.40 1.10 24.79
N ARG A 267 -13.92 0.11 25.55
CA ARG A 267 -14.65 -0.47 26.69
C ARG A 267 -14.95 0.58 27.76
N ALA A 268 -13.94 1.37 28.15
CA ALA A 268 -14.11 2.41 29.15
C ALA A 268 -15.12 3.48 28.71
N SER A 269 -15.03 3.94 27.46
CA SER A 269 -15.97 4.90 26.87
C SER A 269 -17.39 4.35 26.82
N PHE A 270 -17.56 3.12 26.33
CA PHE A 270 -18.87 2.47 26.28
C PHE A 270 -19.50 2.31 27.68
N LEU A 271 -18.71 1.91 28.68
CA LEU A 271 -19.18 1.74 30.05
C LEU A 271 -19.54 3.07 30.73
N GLN A 272 -18.91 4.17 30.34
CA GLN A 272 -19.23 5.50 30.86
C GLN A 272 -20.67 5.91 30.52
N ASP A 273 -21.12 5.62 29.30
CA ASP A 273 -22.47 5.97 28.82
C ASP A 273 -23.48 4.83 28.99
N PHE A 274 -23.05 3.71 29.59
CA PHE A 274 -23.88 2.52 29.73
C PHE A 274 -25.07 2.75 30.68
N ILE A 275 -26.20 2.11 30.38
CA ILE A 275 -27.47 2.34 31.08
C ILE A 275 -27.46 1.91 32.55
N ILE A 276 -26.57 1.01 32.98
CA ILE A 276 -26.41 0.64 34.39
C ILE A 276 -25.11 1.24 34.90
N GLN A 277 -25.18 1.99 35.98
CA GLN A 277 -24.01 2.55 36.65
C GLN A 277 -23.86 1.95 38.06
N SER A 278 -22.65 2.05 38.61
CA SER A 278 -22.41 1.62 39.99
C SER A 278 -23.32 2.40 40.95
N GLY A 279 -23.95 1.70 41.90
CA GLY A 279 -24.92 2.25 42.84
C GLY A 279 -26.37 2.21 42.36
N ASP A 280 -26.64 1.98 41.07
CA ASP A 280 -27.99 1.80 40.53
C ASP A 280 -28.66 0.55 41.12
N LEU A 281 -29.99 0.56 41.24
CA LEU A 281 -30.76 -0.63 41.61
C LEU A 281 -31.22 -1.36 40.37
N VAL A 282 -30.91 -2.64 40.33
CA VAL A 282 -31.14 -3.52 39.21
C VAL A 282 -32.18 -4.56 39.60
N ILE A 283 -33.15 -4.80 38.71
CA ILE A 283 -34.15 -5.85 38.84
C ILE A 283 -33.74 -7.01 37.95
N LEU A 284 -33.45 -8.16 38.56
CA LEU A 284 -33.17 -9.40 37.83
C LEU A 284 -34.46 -9.99 37.26
N ASN A 285 -34.37 -10.82 36.22
CA ASN A 285 -35.49 -11.59 35.65
C ASN A 285 -36.22 -12.43 36.71
N SER A 286 -35.50 -12.87 37.76
CA SER A 286 -36.07 -13.53 38.93
C SER A 286 -36.89 -12.61 39.86
N LYS A 287 -37.12 -11.35 39.47
CA LYS A 287 -37.78 -10.27 40.22
C LYS A 287 -37.07 -9.86 41.52
N ARG A 288 -35.79 -10.19 41.67
CA ARG A 288 -34.96 -9.78 42.82
C ARG A 288 -34.39 -8.39 42.56
N ILE A 289 -34.40 -7.54 43.60
CA ILE A 289 -33.82 -6.19 43.55
C ILE A 289 -32.43 -6.27 44.18
N VAL A 290 -31.43 -5.82 43.42
CA VAL A 290 -30.02 -5.86 43.80
C VAL A 290 -29.38 -4.51 43.48
N GLN A 291 -28.28 -4.18 44.14
CA GLN A 291 -27.54 -2.95 43.87
C GLN A 291 -26.32 -3.27 43.02
N ALA A 292 -26.18 -2.64 41.86
CA ALA A 292 -25.00 -2.78 41.01
C ALA A 292 -23.78 -2.17 41.70
N THR A 293 -22.65 -2.89 41.67
CA THR A 293 -21.39 -2.45 42.26
C THR A 293 -20.32 -2.23 41.21
N VAL A 294 -20.19 -3.15 40.26
CA VAL A 294 -19.19 -3.08 39.17
C VAL A 294 -19.84 -3.55 37.88
N ILE A 295 -19.59 -2.85 36.79
CA ILE A 295 -19.98 -3.23 35.43
C ILE A 295 -18.70 -3.42 34.63
N ASP A 296 -18.58 -4.55 33.94
CA ASP A 296 -17.38 -4.89 33.15
C ASP A 296 -17.75 -5.60 31.84
N ILE A 297 -16.81 -5.64 30.91
CA ILE A 297 -16.93 -6.33 29.61
C ILE A 297 -15.83 -7.40 29.51
N ASP A 298 -16.23 -8.65 29.32
CA ASP A 298 -15.28 -9.77 29.23
C ASP A 298 -14.56 -9.87 27.87
N THR A 299 -13.79 -10.94 27.69
CA THR A 299 -13.07 -11.24 26.44
C THR A 299 -13.99 -11.58 25.27
N ASP A 300 -15.19 -12.07 25.54
CA ASP A 300 -16.21 -12.42 24.55
C ASP A 300 -17.19 -11.26 24.29
N TYR A 301 -16.84 -10.06 24.78
CA TYR A 301 -17.59 -8.82 24.63
C TYR A 301 -18.99 -8.85 25.26
N ARG A 302 -19.17 -9.69 26.29
CA ARG A 302 -20.39 -9.74 27.10
C ARG A 302 -20.28 -8.78 28.28
N ILE A 303 -21.41 -8.17 28.60
CA ILE A 303 -21.52 -7.21 29.70
C ILE A 303 -21.92 -7.96 30.96
N TRP A 304 -21.06 -7.86 31.98
CA TRP A 304 -21.25 -8.48 33.28
C TRP A 304 -21.51 -7.41 34.35
N VAL A 305 -22.53 -7.66 35.18
CA VAL A 305 -22.88 -6.79 36.29
C VAL A 305 -22.66 -7.54 37.59
N THR A 306 -21.70 -7.06 38.37
CA THR A 306 -21.52 -7.48 39.76
C THR A 306 -22.44 -6.65 40.65
N TYR A 307 -23.16 -7.32 41.54
CA TYR A 307 -24.13 -6.71 42.44
C TYR A 307 -24.04 -7.23 43.87
N THR A 308 -24.61 -6.47 44.81
CA THR A 308 -24.91 -6.92 46.17
C THR A 308 -26.42 -7.03 46.36
N ILE A 309 -26.84 -7.99 47.19
CA ILE A 309 -28.27 -8.15 47.53
C ILE A 309 -28.64 -7.09 48.57
N LEU A 310 -29.76 -6.40 48.37
CA LEU A 310 -30.32 -5.52 49.39
C LEU A 310 -31.03 -6.33 50.48
N LYS A 311 -30.70 -6.06 51.74
CA LYS A 311 -31.43 -6.56 52.92
C LYS A 311 -32.80 -5.88 53.01
N ASN A 312 -33.69 -6.39 53.86
CA ASN A 312 -35.04 -5.81 54.03
C ASN A 312 -35.02 -4.34 54.46
N ASN A 313 -33.99 -3.92 55.20
CA ASN A 313 -33.73 -2.53 55.60
C ASN A 313 -32.99 -1.71 54.53
N MET A 314 -32.91 -2.19 53.29
CA MET A 314 -32.24 -1.57 52.14
C MET A 314 -30.72 -1.37 52.29
N GLN A 315 -30.10 -1.98 53.29
CA GLN A 315 -28.64 -2.01 53.37
C GLN A 315 -28.07 -3.08 52.43
N PRO A 316 -26.94 -2.79 51.75
CA PRO A 316 -26.27 -3.80 50.94
C PRO A 316 -25.74 -4.95 51.80
N SER A 317 -25.78 -6.15 51.24
CA SER A 317 -25.11 -7.33 51.79
C SER A 317 -23.63 -7.33 51.44
N ASP A 318 -22.81 -7.95 52.29
CA ASP A 318 -21.36 -8.09 52.06
C ASP A 318 -21.03 -9.06 50.92
N ARG A 319 -21.99 -9.93 50.55
CA ARG A 319 -21.81 -10.90 49.47
C ARG A 319 -22.14 -10.28 48.12
N THR A 320 -21.17 -10.34 47.20
CA THR A 320 -21.34 -9.98 45.80
C THR A 320 -21.66 -11.20 44.94
N ARG A 321 -22.32 -10.98 43.80
CA ARG A 321 -22.53 -11.96 42.73
C ARG A 321 -22.45 -11.26 41.38
N THR A 322 -22.09 -11.99 40.34
CA THR A 322 -21.98 -11.47 38.98
C THR A 322 -22.97 -12.18 38.07
N VAL A 323 -23.65 -11.42 37.22
CA VAL A 323 -24.61 -11.92 36.23
C VAL A 323 -24.39 -11.24 34.89
N ASP A 324 -24.74 -11.95 33.82
CA ASP A 324 -24.78 -11.38 32.47
C ASP A 324 -25.93 -10.36 32.39
N ILE A 325 -25.78 -9.32 31.57
CA ILE A 325 -26.82 -8.31 31.33
C ILE A 325 -28.18 -8.90 30.91
N SER A 326 -28.19 -10.05 30.24
CA SER A 326 -29.41 -10.75 29.82
C SER A 326 -30.29 -11.19 30.99
N GLU A 327 -29.72 -11.34 32.19
CA GLU A 327 -30.44 -11.68 33.42
C GLU A 327 -31.11 -10.48 34.10
N ILE A 328 -30.98 -9.29 33.52
CA ILE A 328 -31.48 -8.04 34.06
C ILE A 328 -32.68 -7.56 33.23
N SER A 329 -33.79 -7.28 33.90
CA SER A 329 -35.01 -6.79 33.26
C SER A 329 -35.09 -5.27 33.19
N SER A 330 -34.70 -4.59 34.28
CA SER A 330 -34.86 -3.15 34.42
C SER A 330 -33.94 -2.55 35.46
N VAL A 331 -33.74 -1.23 35.38
CA VAL A 331 -32.86 -0.46 36.26
C VAL A 331 -33.58 0.75 36.83
N LEU A 332 -33.29 1.10 38.08
CA LEU A 332 -33.63 2.35 38.72
C LEU A 332 -32.32 3.08 39.03
N LYS A 333 -32.25 4.36 38.67
CA LYS A 333 -31.04 5.16 38.86
C LYS A 333 -30.75 5.40 40.34
N SER A 334 -29.47 5.43 40.66
CA SER A 334 -28.96 5.69 42.01
C SER A 334 -29.51 6.99 42.58
N VAL A 335 -29.67 8.04 41.76
CA VAL A 335 -30.27 9.33 42.16
C VAL A 335 -31.72 9.14 42.64
N ASP A 336 -32.54 8.41 41.89
CA ASP A 336 -33.93 8.11 42.27
C ASP A 336 -33.97 7.29 43.57
N PHE A 337 -33.04 6.34 43.73
CA PHE A 337 -32.95 5.56 44.95
C PHE A 337 -32.56 6.42 46.16
N GLN A 338 -31.62 7.37 46.00
CA GLN A 338 -31.26 8.31 47.06
C GLN A 338 -32.40 9.28 47.40
N GLU A 339 -33.17 9.73 46.39
CA GLU A 339 -34.38 10.51 46.61
C GLU A 339 -35.39 9.73 47.46
N TYR A 340 -35.63 8.45 47.12
CA TYR A 340 -36.49 7.59 47.91
C TYR A 340 -36.04 7.49 49.37
N LEU A 341 -34.74 7.30 49.61
CA LEU A 341 -34.20 7.19 50.98
C LEU A 341 -34.34 8.50 51.77
N ARG A 342 -34.29 9.66 51.11
CA ARG A 342 -34.48 10.98 51.76
C ARG A 342 -35.95 11.25 52.08
N ASN A 343 -36.86 10.84 51.21
CA ASN A 343 -38.29 11.18 51.31
C ASN A 343 -39.10 10.20 52.17
N ASN A 344 -38.50 9.11 52.65
CA ASN A 344 -39.19 8.08 53.44
C ASN A 344 -38.48 7.84 54.77
N SER A 345 -39.26 7.78 55.86
CA SER A 345 -38.76 7.49 57.21
C SER A 345 -38.71 5.98 57.54
N ILE A 346 -39.39 5.15 56.75
CA ILE A 346 -39.44 3.70 56.93
C ILE A 346 -38.78 3.00 55.74
N TYR A 347 -37.64 2.35 56.00
CA TYR A 347 -36.90 1.59 54.99
C TYR A 347 -37.32 0.12 55.00
N HIS A 348 -38.29 -0.22 54.14
CA HIS A 348 -38.64 -1.62 53.86
C HIS A 348 -38.66 -1.95 52.35
N LEU A 349 -37.97 -3.02 51.93
CA LEU A 349 -37.79 -3.39 50.51
C LEU A 349 -39.10 -3.56 49.73
N MET A 350 -40.18 -4.01 50.38
CA MET A 350 -41.52 -4.10 49.76
C MET A 350 -42.08 -2.72 49.36
N LEU A 351 -41.83 -1.68 50.15
CA LEU A 351 -42.29 -0.31 49.87
C LEU A 351 -41.52 0.28 48.69
N LEU A 352 -40.20 0.08 48.67
CA LEU A 352 -39.34 0.44 47.55
C LEU A 352 -39.80 -0.24 46.26
N LYS A 353 -40.10 -1.54 46.30
CA LYS A 353 -40.59 -2.29 45.14
C LYS A 353 -41.83 -1.65 44.50
N ARG A 354 -42.84 -1.28 45.31
CA ARG A 354 -44.04 -0.58 44.81
C ARG A 354 -43.73 0.80 44.24
N TRP A 355 -42.83 1.53 44.90
CA TRP A 355 -42.42 2.86 44.47
C TRP A 355 -41.67 2.87 43.13
N MET A 356 -40.94 1.78 42.84
CA MET A 356 -40.17 1.58 41.61
C MET A 356 -41.02 1.25 40.38
N GLU A 357 -42.23 0.71 40.53
CA GLU A 357 -43.03 0.15 39.41
C GLU A 357 -43.25 1.11 38.22
N LYS A 358 -43.24 2.42 38.45
CA LYS A 358 -43.41 3.45 37.42
C LYS A 358 -42.14 4.25 37.09
N ARG A 359 -41.02 3.93 37.74
CA ARG A 359 -39.75 4.70 37.68
C ARG A 359 -38.58 3.90 37.12
N VAL A 360 -38.76 2.60 36.98
CA VAL A 360 -37.74 1.73 36.39
C VAL A 360 -37.68 1.91 34.89
N ILE A 361 -36.47 1.87 34.36
CA ILE A 361 -36.16 1.93 32.93
C ILE A 361 -35.92 0.49 32.47
N ALA A 362 -36.62 0.07 31.42
CA ALA A 362 -36.36 -1.22 30.79
C ALA A 362 -34.97 -1.20 30.13
N ILE A 363 -34.23 -2.30 30.27
CA ILE A 363 -32.90 -2.39 29.67
C ILE A 363 -33.07 -2.87 28.23
N ASP A 364 -32.80 -1.97 27.28
CA ASP A 364 -32.41 -2.39 25.95
C ASP A 364 -30.98 -2.97 26.02
N ARG A 365 -30.69 -4.01 25.24
CA ARG A 365 -29.45 -4.78 25.33
C ARG A 365 -28.46 -4.31 24.26
N PRO A 366 -27.71 -3.22 24.47
CA PRO A 366 -26.75 -2.77 23.49
C PRO A 366 -25.64 -3.82 23.37
N ALA A 367 -25.35 -4.23 22.13
CA ALA A 367 -24.18 -5.03 21.84
C ALA A 367 -22.94 -4.12 21.85
N PHE A 368 -21.88 -4.52 22.56
CA PHE A 368 -20.58 -3.90 22.40
C PHE A 368 -19.99 -4.35 21.06
N ASN A 369 -20.01 -3.47 20.06
CA ASN A 369 -19.41 -3.75 18.75
C ASN A 369 -18.01 -3.15 18.69
N ILE A 370 -17.05 -3.96 18.25
CA ILE A 370 -15.69 -3.50 17.99
C ILE A 370 -15.57 -3.24 16.51
N ASP A 371 -15.62 -1.96 16.16
CA ASP A 371 -15.06 -1.51 14.90
C ASP A 371 -13.64 -1.01 15.15
N LEU A 372 -12.60 -1.63 14.57
CA LEU A 372 -11.22 -1.13 14.63
C LEU A 372 -10.90 -0.12 13.51
N ARG A 373 -11.88 0.19 12.64
CA ARG A 373 -11.74 1.12 11.51
C ARG A 373 -11.79 2.58 11.95
N GLU A 374 -12.51 2.86 13.01
CA GLU A 374 -12.53 4.14 13.76
C GLU A 374 -11.44 4.13 14.83
#